data_AF-A0A6P1M768-F1
#
_entry.id   AF-A0A6P1M768-F1
#
_cell.length_a   1.000
_cell.length_b   1.000
_cell.length_c   1.000
_cell.angle_alpha   90.00
_cell.angle_beta   90.00
_cell.angle_gamma   90.00
#
_symmetry.space_group_name_H-M   'P 1'
#
loop_
_entity.id
_entity.type
_entity.pdbx_description
1 polymer ?
#
loop_
_entity_poly.entity_id
_entity_poly.type
_entity_poly.pdbx_seq_one_letter_code
_entity_poly.pdbx_strand_id
1 'polypeptide(L)'
;MRLLQYEGISNLSRATRFFTWSRTTHTAIEFDDGRVCEAWKCPEQDGVRIVSSLHAQHTPGTIVKAYHLPELSAMQAEDFISWLIGQEGKPYAFWGGITRFLTRRDPQPYNPQTFRIEDYDPKNWFCSCLAFAGLMHVDFKLLDRIPP
;
A
#
# COMPACT_ATOMS: atom_id res chain seq x y z
N MET A 1 7.72 -4.20 -12.24
CA MET A 1 6.88 -4.08 -11.03
C MET A 1 5.57 -3.33 -11.30
N ARG A 2 4.50 -3.63 -10.55
CA ARG A 2 3.19 -2.97 -10.68
C ARG A 2 2.61 -2.58 -9.32
N LEU A 3 1.98 -1.40 -9.24
CA LEU A 3 1.09 -1.02 -8.14
C LEU A 3 -0.30 -1.61 -8.42
N LEU A 4 -0.83 -2.37 -7.48
CA LEU A 4 -2.16 -2.95 -7.57
C LEU A 4 -3.15 -2.17 -6.70
N GLN A 5 -4.30 -1.82 -7.26
CA GLN A 5 -5.43 -1.24 -6.53
C GLN A 5 -6.65 -2.15 -6.66
N TYR A 6 -7.17 -2.58 -5.52
CA TYR A 6 -8.28 -3.51 -5.43
C TYR A 6 -9.57 -2.80 -5.08
N GLU A 7 -10.64 -3.08 -5.82
CA GLU A 7 -12.01 -2.67 -5.51
C GLU A 7 -12.74 -3.85 -4.86
N GLY A 8 -12.42 -4.11 -3.59
CA GLY A 8 -12.95 -5.26 -2.86
C GLY A 8 -14.45 -5.14 -2.62
N ILE A 9 -15.14 -6.28 -2.64
CA ILE A 9 -16.61 -6.36 -2.50
C ILE A 9 -17.07 -6.80 -1.11
N SER A 10 -16.13 -7.15 -0.21
CA SER A 10 -16.44 -7.59 1.16
C SER A 10 -17.06 -6.48 2.01
N ASN A 11 -17.67 -6.85 3.15
CA ASN A 11 -18.19 -5.88 4.12
C ASN A 11 -17.11 -4.91 4.61
N LEU A 12 -15.89 -5.41 4.82
CA LEU A 12 -14.77 -4.56 5.21
C LEU A 12 -14.42 -3.56 4.11
N SER A 13 -14.35 -4.02 2.87
CA SER A 13 -14.11 -3.15 1.72
C SER A 13 -15.21 -2.09 1.58
N ARG A 14 -16.49 -2.43 1.83
CA ARG A 14 -17.59 -1.44 1.83
C ARG A 14 -17.39 -0.36 2.90
N ALA A 15 -16.94 -0.72 4.10
CA ALA A 15 -16.62 0.24 5.15
C ALA A 15 -15.44 1.15 4.75
N THR A 16 -14.37 0.59 4.16
CA THR A 16 -13.25 1.37 3.64
C THR A 16 -13.69 2.38 2.57
N ARG A 17 -14.55 1.98 1.62
CA ARG A 17 -15.08 2.90 0.60
C ARG A 17 -15.90 4.03 1.22
N PHE A 18 -16.71 3.70 2.23
CA PHE A 18 -17.52 4.69 2.95
C PHE A 18 -16.64 5.77 3.61
N PHE A 19 -15.52 5.38 4.23
CA PHE A 19 -14.64 6.33 4.92
C PHE A 19 -13.66 7.07 4.02
N THR A 20 -13.21 6.44 2.93
CA THR A 20 -12.21 7.03 2.02
C THR A 20 -12.83 7.79 0.85
N TRP A 21 -14.15 7.63 0.61
CA TRP A 21 -14.84 8.09 -0.59
C TRP A 21 -14.19 7.63 -1.90
N SER A 22 -13.42 6.53 -1.84
CA SER A 22 -12.75 5.91 -2.97
C SER A 22 -13.41 4.59 -3.31
N ARG A 23 -13.29 4.14 -4.57
CA ARG A 23 -13.62 2.76 -4.95
C ARG A 23 -12.52 1.79 -4.56
N THR A 24 -11.28 2.28 -4.48
CA THR A 24 -10.11 1.50 -4.08
C THR A 24 -10.15 1.25 -2.58
N THR A 25 -9.98 -0.01 -2.19
CA THR A 25 -10.08 -0.45 -0.79
C THR A 25 -8.81 -1.09 -0.26
N HIS A 26 -7.92 -1.49 -1.15
CA HIS A 26 -6.67 -2.14 -0.80
C HIS A 26 -5.62 -1.86 -1.88
N THR A 27 -4.38 -1.77 -1.45
CA THR A 27 -3.23 -1.47 -2.30
C THR A 27 -2.12 -2.48 -2.04
N ALA A 28 -1.51 -3.01 -3.10
CA ALA A 28 -0.39 -3.93 -3.01
C ALA A 28 0.66 -3.64 -4.08
N ILE A 29 1.82 -4.27 -3.96
CA ILE A 29 2.90 -4.20 -4.95
C ILE A 29 3.13 -5.58 -5.53
N GLU A 30 3.07 -5.70 -6.84
CA GLU A 30 3.39 -6.93 -7.57
C GLU A 30 4.80 -6.86 -8.14
N PHE A 31 5.59 -7.86 -7.79
CA PHE A 31 6.93 -8.07 -8.29
C PHE A 31 6.91 -8.59 -9.73
N ASP A 32 8.06 -8.54 -10.40
CA ASP A 32 8.17 -9.01 -11.79
C ASP A 32 8.05 -10.54 -11.93
N ASP A 33 8.21 -11.27 -10.83
CA ASP A 33 7.96 -12.72 -10.77
C ASP A 33 6.49 -13.08 -10.47
N GLY A 34 5.59 -12.09 -10.37
CA GLY A 34 4.16 -12.28 -10.11
C GLY A 34 3.78 -12.43 -8.64
N ARG A 35 4.75 -12.49 -7.71
CA ARG A 35 4.45 -12.41 -6.27
C ARG A 35 3.94 -11.03 -5.91
N VAL A 36 3.12 -10.97 -4.86
CA VAL A 36 2.51 -9.73 -4.38
C VAL A 36 2.86 -9.49 -2.93
N CYS A 37 3.44 -8.33 -2.63
CA CYS A 37 3.62 -7.83 -1.27
C CYS A 37 2.46 -6.93 -0.87
N GLU A 38 1.83 -7.22 0.26
CA GLU A 38 0.69 -6.48 0.77
C GLU A 38 0.68 -6.44 2.31
N ALA A 39 0.19 -5.34 2.87
CA ALA A 39 -0.27 -5.36 4.26
C ALA A 39 -1.74 -5.79 4.25
N TRP A 40 -2.07 -6.91 4.90
CA TRP A 40 -3.39 -7.53 4.83
C TRP A 40 -4.03 -7.67 6.20
N LYS A 41 -5.37 -7.57 6.24
CA LYS A 41 -6.18 -7.82 7.43
C LYS A 41 -7.26 -8.86 7.14
N CYS A 42 -7.11 -10.05 7.71
CA CYS A 42 -8.20 -11.02 7.86
C CYS A 42 -8.13 -11.72 9.22
N PRO A 43 -9.13 -12.53 9.60
CA PRO A 43 -9.11 -13.26 10.87
C PRO A 43 -7.92 -14.22 11.01
N GLU A 44 -7.48 -14.84 9.92
CA GLU A 44 -6.45 -15.88 9.90
C GLU A 44 -5.04 -15.32 9.71
N GLN A 45 -4.90 -14.12 9.14
CA GLN A 45 -3.62 -13.47 8.84
C GLN A 45 -3.71 -11.96 9.04
N ASP A 46 -2.72 -11.42 9.76
CA ASP A 46 -2.66 -10.01 10.12
C ASP A 46 -1.24 -9.47 9.92
N GLY A 47 -1.05 -8.59 8.95
CA GLY A 47 0.24 -7.94 8.70
C GLY A 47 0.72 -7.97 7.25
N VAL A 48 1.98 -7.58 7.08
CA VAL A 48 2.69 -7.59 5.81
C VAL A 48 3.05 -9.02 5.44
N ARG A 49 2.71 -9.40 4.21
CA ARG A 49 2.95 -10.74 3.67
C ARG A 49 3.32 -10.68 2.19
N ILE A 50 3.99 -11.72 1.72
CA ILE A 50 4.22 -11.94 0.30
C ILE A 50 3.44 -13.19 -0.14
N VAL A 51 2.54 -13.01 -1.10
CA VAL A 51 1.72 -14.09 -1.67
C VAL A 51 2.15 -14.42 -3.10
N SER A 52 1.81 -15.61 -3.58
CA SER A 52 2.24 -16.11 -4.89
C SER A 52 1.55 -15.46 -6.08
N SER A 53 0.41 -14.80 -5.89
CA SER A 53 -0.31 -14.13 -6.98
C SER A 53 -1.31 -13.11 -6.46
N LEU A 54 -1.68 -12.15 -7.32
CA LEU A 54 -2.72 -11.14 -7.06
C LEU A 54 -4.12 -11.71 -6.87
N HIS A 55 -4.34 -12.99 -7.20
CA HIS A 55 -5.61 -13.69 -7.03
C HIS A 55 -5.73 -14.40 -5.68
N ALA A 56 -4.63 -14.50 -4.93
CA ALA A 56 -4.61 -15.20 -3.66
C ALA A 56 -5.52 -14.49 -2.64
N GLN A 57 -6.49 -15.23 -2.09
CA GLN A 57 -7.27 -14.82 -0.91
C GLN A 57 -8.13 -13.56 -1.05
N HIS A 58 -8.40 -13.10 -2.27
CA HIS A 58 -9.40 -12.06 -2.54
C HIS A 58 -10.78 -12.67 -2.86
N THR A 59 -11.86 -11.97 -2.49
CA THR A 59 -13.21 -12.42 -2.82
C THR A 59 -13.41 -12.46 -4.35
N PRO A 60 -13.92 -13.56 -4.93
CA PRO A 60 -14.23 -13.63 -6.36
C PRO A 60 -15.10 -12.45 -6.82
N GLY A 61 -14.76 -11.88 -7.98
CA GLY A 61 -15.40 -10.66 -8.48
C GLY A 61 -14.76 -9.35 -8.00
N THR A 62 -13.71 -9.40 -7.19
CA THR A 62 -12.87 -8.22 -6.89
C THR A 62 -12.19 -7.73 -8.16
N ILE A 63 -12.36 -6.45 -8.49
CA ILE A 63 -11.67 -5.82 -9.61
C ILE A 63 -10.28 -5.39 -9.14
N VAL A 64 -9.26 -5.71 -9.93
CA VAL A 64 -7.87 -5.31 -9.67
C VAL A 64 -7.40 -4.43 -10.82
N LYS A 65 -6.99 -3.21 -10.49
CA LYS A 65 -6.34 -2.28 -11.41
C LYS A 65 -4.84 -2.34 -11.19
N ALA A 66 -4.10 -2.67 -12.25
CA ALA A 66 -2.65 -2.77 -12.20
C ALA A 66 -2.01 -1.58 -12.93
N TYR A 67 -1.14 -0.86 -12.24
CA TYR A 67 -0.43 0.31 -12.75
C TYR A 67 1.05 -0.01 -12.82
N HIS A 68 1.62 0.07 -14.03
CA HIS A 68 3.06 -0.10 -14.19
C HIS A 68 3.81 1.07 -13.55
N LEU A 69 5.01 0.76 -13.03
CA LEU A 69 5.96 1.75 -12.51
C LEU A 69 7.18 1.81 -13.44
N PRO A 70 7.03 2.32 -14.68
CA PRO A 70 8.05 2.18 -15.74
C PRO A 70 9.31 3.01 -15.50
N GLU A 71 9.27 3.97 -14.58
CA GLU A 71 10.36 4.92 -14.32
C GLU A 71 11.27 4.51 -13.16
N LEU A 72 10.98 3.38 -12.48
CA LEU A 72 11.94 2.83 -11.54
C LEU A 72 13.13 2.28 -12.31
N SER A 73 14.33 2.81 -12.04
CA SER A 73 15.56 2.16 -12.51
C SER A 73 15.67 0.76 -11.92
N ALA A 74 16.46 -0.12 -12.56
CA ALA A 74 16.67 -1.49 -12.07
C ALA A 74 17.17 -1.50 -10.60
N MET A 75 18.09 -0.60 -10.27
CA MET A 75 18.62 -0.45 -8.90
C MET A 75 17.53 -0.02 -7.92
N GLN A 76 16.70 0.97 -8.27
CA GLN A 76 15.57 1.38 -7.42
C GLN A 76 14.54 0.26 -7.25
N ALA A 77 14.29 -0.53 -8.30
CA ALA A 77 13.37 -1.66 -8.22
C ALA A 77 13.90 -2.74 -7.26
N GLU A 78 15.19 -3.08 -7.33
CA GLU A 78 15.83 -4.05 -6.42
C GLU A 78 15.86 -3.57 -4.97
N ASP A 79 16.21 -2.30 -4.74
CA ASP A 79 16.19 -1.69 -3.40
C ASP A 79 14.77 -1.65 -2.82
N PHE A 80 13.78 -1.31 -3.65
CA PHE A 80 12.38 -1.29 -3.24
C PHE A 80 11.86 -2.70 -2.89
N ILE A 81 12.21 -3.72 -3.69
CA ILE A 81 11.87 -5.12 -3.39
C ILE A 81 12.51 -5.55 -2.07
N SER A 82 13.80 -5.27 -1.89
CA SER A 82 14.54 -5.62 -0.68
C SER A 82 13.92 -4.95 0.57
N TRP A 83 13.53 -3.68 0.44
CA TRP A 83 12.84 -2.95 1.49
C TRP A 83 11.49 -3.60 1.84
N LEU A 84 10.68 -3.96 0.83
CA LEU A 84 9.37 -4.60 1.01
C LEU A 84 9.50 -5.98 1.67
N ILE A 85 10.48 -6.79 1.25
CA ILE A 85 10.79 -8.09 1.88
C ILE A 85 11.16 -7.87 3.35
N GLY A 86 11.96 -6.85 3.66
CA GLY A 86 12.29 -6.50 5.04
C GLY A 86 11.11 -6.03 5.90
N GLN A 87 9.94 -5.75 5.30
CA GLN A 87 8.73 -5.43 6.04
C GLN A 87 7.87 -6.66 6.36
N GLU A 88 8.15 -7.82 5.76
CA GLU A 88 7.37 -9.05 5.96
C GLU A 88 7.24 -9.41 7.44
N GLY A 89 6.03 -9.80 7.86
CA GLY A 89 5.71 -10.14 9.25
C GLY A 89 5.35 -8.95 10.15
N LYS A 90 5.54 -7.69 9.70
CA LYS A 90 5.09 -6.52 10.48
C LYS A 90 3.56 -6.46 10.55
N PRO A 91 2.97 -6.10 11.70
CA PRO A 91 1.52 -6.14 11.90
C PRO A 91 0.75 -5.10 11.08
N TYR A 92 -0.54 -5.35 10.86
CA TYR A 92 -1.40 -4.44 10.11
C TYR A 92 -1.93 -3.30 10.99
N ALA A 93 -1.87 -2.08 10.46
CA ALA A 93 -2.30 -0.86 11.16
C ALA A 93 -3.79 -0.55 10.90
N PHE A 94 -4.72 -1.41 11.32
CA PHE A 94 -6.15 -1.23 11.00
C PHE A 94 -6.72 0.08 11.55
N TRP A 95 -6.65 0.24 12.87
CA TRP A 95 -7.18 1.42 13.55
C TRP A 95 -6.34 2.66 13.29
N GLY A 96 -5.01 2.55 13.20
CA GLY A 96 -4.13 3.67 12.87
C GLY A 96 -4.36 4.21 11.46
N GLY A 97 -4.54 3.32 10.48
CA GLY A 97 -4.87 3.68 9.10
C GLY A 97 -6.25 4.32 8.99
N ILE A 98 -7.29 3.67 9.52
CA ILE A 98 -8.67 4.19 9.45
C ILE A 98 -8.83 5.52 10.20
N THR A 99 -8.24 5.66 11.39
CA THR A 99 -8.29 6.93 12.12
C THR A 99 -7.60 8.06 11.36
N ARG A 100 -6.48 7.82 10.66
CA ARG A 100 -5.85 8.82 9.76
C ARG A 100 -6.79 9.24 8.62
N PHE A 101 -7.44 8.28 7.94
CA PHE A 101 -8.41 8.62 6.88
C PHE A 101 -9.64 9.37 7.42
N LEU A 102 -10.17 8.95 8.57
CA LEU A 102 -11.35 9.54 9.19
C LEU A 102 -11.12 10.94 9.72
N THR A 103 -10.02 11.13 10.42
CA THR A 103 -9.71 12.42 11.04
C THR A 103 -9.12 13.40 10.05
N ARG A 104 -8.60 12.91 8.91
CA ARG A 104 -7.72 13.66 7.99
C ARG A 104 -6.59 14.39 8.74
N ARG A 105 -6.28 13.95 9.96
CA ARG A 105 -5.15 14.45 10.74
C ARG A 105 -3.92 13.74 10.19
N ASP A 106 -3.39 14.29 9.12
CA ASP A 106 -1.94 14.38 9.11
C ASP A 106 -1.55 15.37 10.21
N PRO A 107 -0.58 15.04 11.09
CA PRO A 107 -0.02 16.03 12.00
C PRO A 107 0.72 17.17 11.27
N GLN A 108 0.89 17.10 9.93
CA GLN A 108 1.56 18.10 9.09
C GLN A 108 0.92 18.15 7.69
N PRO A 109 0.69 19.34 7.08
CA PRO A 109 0.35 19.42 5.66
C PRO A 109 1.36 18.63 4.82
N TYR A 110 0.89 17.81 3.86
CA TYR A 110 1.79 17.11 2.93
C TYR A 110 2.68 18.15 2.23
N ASN A 111 3.98 18.07 2.50
CA ASN A 111 4.99 18.87 1.84
C ASN A 111 6.00 17.89 1.21
N PRO A 112 6.02 17.76 -0.13
CA PRO A 112 6.88 16.81 -0.82
C PRO A 112 8.39 17.06 -0.63
N GLN A 113 8.77 18.25 -0.17
CA GLN A 113 10.15 18.60 0.16
C GLN A 113 10.55 18.24 1.59
N THR A 114 9.60 18.09 2.53
CA THR A 114 9.89 17.78 3.94
C THR A 114 9.35 16.44 4.42
N PHE A 115 8.58 15.73 3.58
CA PHE A 115 8.03 14.42 3.88
C PHE A 115 9.16 13.40 4.17
N ARG A 116 9.07 12.67 5.29
CA ARG A 116 10.03 11.62 5.67
C ARG A 116 9.33 10.28 5.83
N ILE A 117 10.03 9.21 5.49
CA ILE A 117 9.52 7.84 5.75
C ILE A 117 9.28 7.60 7.26
N GLU A 118 10.02 8.33 8.11
CA GLU A 118 9.89 8.37 9.58
C GLU A 118 8.51 8.87 10.05
N ASP A 119 7.77 9.58 9.21
CA ASP A 119 6.39 10.04 9.49
C ASP A 119 5.37 8.88 9.48
N TYR A 120 5.76 7.72 8.96
CA TYR A 120 5.04 6.46 9.10
C TYR A 120 5.55 5.67 10.30
N ASP A 121 4.64 5.15 11.14
CA ASP A 121 5.02 4.26 12.24
C ASP A 121 5.59 2.96 11.66
N PRO A 122 6.90 2.69 11.77
CA PRO A 122 7.52 1.53 11.14
C PRO A 122 7.14 0.21 11.84
N LYS A 123 6.36 0.27 12.93
CA LYS A 123 5.93 -0.90 13.71
C LYS A 123 4.68 -1.56 13.14
N ASN A 124 3.88 -0.87 12.35
CA ASN A 124 2.66 -1.41 11.77
C ASN A 124 2.35 -0.74 10.42
N TRP A 125 1.76 -1.48 9.50
CA TRP A 125 1.52 -0.99 8.15
C TRP A 125 0.05 -1.04 7.75
N PHE A 126 -0.44 0.07 7.19
CA PHE A 126 -1.66 0.06 6.38
C PHE A 126 -1.29 -0.13 4.90
N CYS A 127 -2.15 -0.78 4.12
CA CYS A 127 -1.84 -1.23 2.76
C CYS A 127 -1.27 -0.13 1.83
N SER A 128 -1.93 1.02 1.74
CA SER A 128 -1.47 2.14 0.91
C SER A 128 -0.21 2.80 1.47
N CYS A 129 -0.05 2.82 2.79
CA CYS A 129 1.10 3.41 3.47
C CYS A 129 2.37 2.59 3.24
N LEU A 130 2.27 1.25 3.27
CA LEU A 130 3.39 0.36 2.94
C LEU A 130 3.91 0.63 1.52
N ALA A 131 2.99 0.62 0.54
CA ALA A 131 3.33 0.86 -0.86
C ALA A 131 3.96 2.24 -1.06
N PHE A 132 3.37 3.29 -0.47
CA PHE A 132 3.87 4.64 -0.59
C PHE A 132 5.22 4.85 0.11
N ALA A 133 5.38 4.34 1.33
CA ALA A 133 6.62 4.45 2.09
C ALA A 133 7.80 3.78 1.37
N GLY A 134 7.59 2.60 0.78
CA GLY A 134 8.66 1.94 0.03
C GLY A 134 9.00 2.63 -1.29
N LEU A 135 8.03 3.25 -1.98
CA LEU A 135 8.34 4.10 -3.14
C LEU A 135 9.16 5.33 -2.72
N MET A 136 8.80 5.97 -1.61
CA MET A 136 9.57 7.09 -1.07
C MET A 136 10.98 6.68 -0.60
N HIS A 137 11.15 5.44 -0.13
CA HIS A 137 12.47 4.91 0.24
C HIS A 137 13.47 4.95 -0.91
N VAL A 138 12.99 4.76 -2.15
CA VAL A 138 13.80 4.79 -3.37
C VAL A 138 13.68 6.11 -4.15
N ASP A 139 13.25 7.18 -3.46
CA ASP A 139 13.02 8.53 -3.99
C ASP A 139 12.03 8.57 -5.17
N PHE A 140 11.09 7.64 -5.21
CA PHE A 140 10.00 7.62 -6.19
C PHE A 140 8.79 8.39 -5.65
N LYS A 141 8.70 9.67 -6.00
CA LYS A 141 7.63 10.56 -5.55
C LYS A 141 6.35 10.37 -6.38
N LEU A 142 5.47 9.49 -5.92
CA LEU A 142 4.22 9.17 -6.61
C LEU A 142 3.27 10.38 -6.75
N LEU A 143 3.24 11.27 -5.75
CA LEU A 143 2.28 12.37 -5.65
C LEU A 143 2.74 13.69 -6.31
N ASP A 144 4.03 13.84 -6.64
CA ASP A 144 4.54 14.99 -7.43
C ASP A 144 3.94 15.05 -8.85
N ARG A 145 3.15 14.03 -9.22
CA ARG A 145 2.51 13.86 -10.52
C ARG A 145 1.07 14.37 -10.56
N ILE A 146 0.52 14.83 -9.44
CA ILE A 146 -0.81 15.43 -9.39
C ILE A 146 -0.63 16.95 -9.60
N PRO A 147 -1.16 17.55 -10.69
CA PRO A 147 -1.17 18.99 -10.84
C PRO A 147 -1.88 19.65 -9.65
N PRO A 148 -1.42 20.82 -9.18
CA PRO A 148 -2.07 21.53 -8.08
C PRO A 148 -3.54 21.88 -8.37
#